data_AF-A0A2E0ZFW1-F1
#
_entry.id   AF-A0A2E0ZFW1-F1
#
_cell.length_a   1.000
_cell.length_b   1.000
_cell.length_c   1.000
_cell.angle_alpha   90.00
_cell.angle_beta   90.00
_cell.angle_gamma   90.00
#
_symmetry.space_group_name_H-M   'P 1'
#
loop_
_entity.id
_entity.type
_entity.pdbx_description
1 polymer ?
#
loop_
_entity_poly.entity_id
_entity_poly.type
_entity_poly.pdbx_seq_one_letter_code
_entity_poly.pdbx_strand_id
1 'polypeptide(L)'
;MHTIMLRSNARKGSSGNSFTIEVLGDSPVKEDVRAAIQALEHHPAKASRRALIDMLGLIEKFNFQIRYTERTEDDDLEEWTFILQG
;
A
#
# COMPACT_ATOMS: atom_id res chain seq x y z
N MET A 1 -11.29 5.60 -17.04
CA MET A 1 -11.62 4.83 -15.83
C MET A 1 -10.72 3.62 -15.79
N HIS A 2 -9.76 3.59 -14.87
CA HIS A 2 -8.78 2.53 -14.72
C HIS A 2 -8.89 1.92 -13.32
N THR A 3 -8.44 0.68 -13.19
CA THR A 3 -8.43 -0.03 -11.90
C THR A 3 -6.99 -0.31 -11.51
N ILE A 4 -6.64 0.02 -10.28
CA ILE A 4 -5.37 -0.38 -9.68
C ILE A 4 -5.63 -1.08 -8.35
N MET A 5 -4.63 -1.81 -7.89
CA MET A 5 -4.66 -2.42 -6.57
C MET A 5 -3.46 -1.90 -5.76
N LEU A 6 -3.72 -1.47 -4.53
CA LEU A 6 -2.67 -1.21 -3.54
C LEU A 6 -2.66 -2.35 -2.53
N ARG A 7 -1.49 -2.89 -2.24
CA ARG A 7 -1.31 -3.91 -1.21
C ARG A 7 -0.19 -3.52 -0.27
N SER A 8 -0.41 -3.59 1.04
CA SER A 8 0.72 -3.62 1.97
C SER A 8 1.15 -5.06 2.19
N ASN A 9 2.43 -5.33 1.97
CA ASN A 9 3.04 -6.61 2.30
C ASN A 9 3.85 -6.45 3.59
N ALA A 10 3.73 -7.42 4.50
CA ALA A 10 4.48 -7.52 5.72
C ALA A 10 5.39 -8.75 5.67
N ARG A 11 6.64 -8.58 6.06
CA ARG A 11 7.61 -9.68 6.09
C ARG A 11 8.32 -9.71 7.42
N LYS A 12 8.31 -10.88 8.04
CA LYS A 12 9.07 -11.19 9.25
C LYS A 12 10.53 -11.42 8.89
N GLY A 13 11.43 -10.69 9.55
CA GLY A 13 12.87 -10.81 9.37
C GLY A 13 13.58 -11.05 10.71
N SER A 14 14.77 -11.63 10.67
CA SER A 14 15.59 -11.90 11.87
C SER A 14 16.05 -10.62 12.59
N SER A 15 16.05 -9.48 11.90
CA SER A 15 16.41 -8.15 12.43
C SER A 15 15.20 -7.24 12.70
N GLY A 16 13.98 -7.76 12.53
CA GLY A 16 12.74 -6.98 12.66
C GLY A 16 11.78 -7.21 11.48
N ASN A 17 10.56 -6.70 11.64
CA ASN A 17 9.51 -6.80 10.63
C ASN A 17 9.65 -5.65 9.61
N SER A 18 9.43 -5.94 8.34
CA SER A 18 9.40 -4.95 7.26
C SER A 18 8.02 -4.85 6.66
N PHE A 19 7.59 -3.63 6.34
CA PHE A 19 6.30 -3.35 5.71
C PHE A 19 6.52 -2.53 4.45
N THR A 20 6.03 -3.04 3.32
CA THR A 20 6.16 -2.43 1.99
C THR A 20 4.79 -2.20 1.39
N ILE A 21 4.67 -1.26 0.46
CA ILE A 21 3.45 -1.02 -0.30
C ILE A 21 3.75 -1.35 -1.75
N GLU A 22 2.86 -2.10 -2.38
CA GLU A 22 2.94 -2.47 -3.79
C GLU A 22 1.72 -1.93 -4.53
N VAL A 23 1.95 -1.48 -5.78
CA VAL A 23 0.89 -1.12 -6.71
C VAL A 23 0.84 -2.13 -7.86
N LEU A 24 -0.32 -2.78 -8.01
CA LEU A 24 -0.62 -3.80 -8.99
C LEU A 24 -1.68 -3.32 -10.00
N GLY A 25 -1.77 -4.02 -11.12
CA GLY A 25 -2.64 -3.67 -12.26
C GLY A 25 -1.88 -2.95 -13.38
N ASP A 26 -2.57 -2.77 -14.51
CA ASP A 26 -2.09 -1.99 -15.65
C ASP A 26 -2.93 -0.72 -15.78
N SER A 27 -2.29 0.43 -15.60
CA SER A 27 -2.96 1.72 -15.49
C SER A 27 -1.99 2.86 -15.84
N PRO A 28 -2.45 3.91 -16.52
CA PRO A 28 -1.60 5.04 -16.89
C PRO A 28 -0.99 5.77 -15.69
N VAL A 29 -1.61 5.70 -14.50
CA VAL A 29 -1.10 6.38 -13.28
C VAL A 29 -0.20 5.48 -12.42
N LYS A 30 0.05 4.23 -12.84
CA LYS A 30 0.79 3.26 -12.04
C LYS A 30 2.20 3.75 -11.69
N GLU A 31 2.92 4.33 -12.65
CA GLU A 31 4.28 4.81 -12.42
C GLU A 31 4.31 6.04 -11.48
N ASP A 32 3.30 6.92 -11.57
CA ASP A 32 3.17 8.05 -10.65
C ASP A 32 2.88 7.57 -9.22
N VAL A 33 2.02 6.57 -9.07
CA VAL A 33 1.72 5.93 -7.78
C VAL A 33 2.97 5.25 -7.23
N ARG A 34 3.73 4.54 -8.06
CA ARG A 34 5.01 3.92 -7.68
C ARG A 34 6.03 4.96 -7.19
N ALA A 35 6.17 6.08 -7.90
CA ALA A 35 7.04 7.17 -7.47
C ALA A 35 6.60 7.77 -6.12
N ALA A 36 5.28 7.91 -5.90
CA ALA A 36 4.74 8.37 -4.63
C ALA A 36 5.01 7.38 -3.48
N ILE A 37 4.92 6.06 -3.74
CA ILE A 37 5.28 5.02 -2.77
C ILE A 37 6.76 5.13 -2.37
N GLN A 38 7.66 5.28 -3.34
CA GLN A 38 9.11 5.42 -3.08
C GLN A 38 9.43 6.64 -2.22
N ALA A 39 8.74 7.77 -2.45
CA ALA A 39 8.90 8.96 -1.62
C ALA A 39 8.51 8.73 -0.14
N LEU A 40 7.66 7.73 0.14
CA LEU A 40 7.24 7.33 1.49
C LEU A 40 8.21 6.32 2.14
N GLU A 41 9.22 5.80 1.43
CA GLU A 41 10.13 4.76 1.94
C GLU A 41 11.24 5.26 2.89
N HIS A 42 11.32 6.55 3.18
CA HIS A 42 12.38 7.10 4.05
C HIS A 42 12.13 6.98 5.57
N HIS A 43 11.12 6.23 6.03
CA HIS A 43 10.85 6.07 7.47
C HIS A 43 11.44 4.75 8.04
N PRO A 44 12.43 4.82 8.96
CA PRO A 44 13.15 3.64 9.49
C PRO A 44 12.31 2.74 10.43
N ALA A 45 11.03 3.06 10.63
CA ALA A 45 10.10 2.27 11.42
C ALA A 45 8.72 2.27 10.75
N LYS A 46 8.60 1.60 9.59
CA LYS A 46 7.27 1.29 9.06
C LYS A 46 6.67 0.20 9.96
N ALA A 47 5.78 0.57 10.87
CA ALA A 47 4.87 -0.37 11.53
C ALA A 47 3.65 -0.59 10.62
N SER A 48 2.92 -1.70 10.77
CA SER A 48 1.66 -1.99 10.03
C SER A 48 0.76 -0.74 9.90
N ARG A 49 0.50 -0.08 11.04
CA ARG A 49 -0.35 1.12 11.10
C ARG A 49 0.14 2.24 10.19
N ARG A 50 1.45 2.41 10.02
CA ARG A 50 2.00 3.45 9.14
C ARG A 50 1.80 3.09 7.67
N ALA A 51 1.97 1.81 7.29
CA ALA A 51 1.72 1.37 5.92
C ALA A 51 0.25 1.61 5.51
N LEU A 52 -0.70 1.34 6.41
CA LEU A 52 -2.11 1.67 6.17
C LEU A 52 -2.34 3.17 5.98
N ILE A 53 -1.78 4.01 6.85
CA ILE A 53 -1.89 5.49 6.74
C ILE A 53 -1.31 5.97 5.41
N ASP A 54 -0.14 5.47 5.03
CA ASP A 54 0.53 5.82 3.78
C ASP A 54 -0.34 5.42 2.55
N MET A 55 -0.98 4.24 2.57
CA MET A 55 -1.92 3.83 1.52
C MET A 55 -3.17 4.72 1.45
N LEU A 56 -3.74 5.09 2.59
CA LEU A 56 -4.89 6.02 2.62
C LEU A 56 -4.51 7.40 2.06
N GLY A 57 -3.31 7.89 2.38
CA GLY A 57 -2.79 9.13 1.81
C GLY A 57 -2.58 9.06 0.29
N LEU A 58 -2.17 7.91 -0.24
CA LEU A 58 -2.10 7.68 -1.69
C LEU A 58 -3.50 7.69 -2.33
N ILE A 59 -4.48 7.02 -1.71
CA ILE A 59 -5.87 7.00 -2.18
C ILE A 59 -6.43 8.42 -2.30
N GLU A 60 -6.22 9.24 -1.28
CA GLU A 60 -6.65 10.65 -1.26
C GLU A 60 -5.90 11.48 -2.32
N LYS A 61 -4.57 11.39 -2.36
CA LYS A 61 -3.72 12.18 -3.28
C LYS A 61 -4.10 11.98 -4.76
N PHE A 62 -4.41 10.76 -5.15
CA PHE A 62 -4.77 10.41 -6.53
C PHE A 62 -6.28 10.38 -6.78
N ASN A 63 -7.09 10.78 -5.78
CA ASN A 63 -8.54 10.83 -5.84
C ASN A 63 -9.19 9.50 -6.27
N PHE A 64 -8.68 8.39 -5.74
CA PHE A 64 -9.22 7.07 -6.03
C PHE A 64 -10.49 6.78 -5.23
N GLN A 65 -11.43 6.10 -5.87
CA GLN A 65 -12.58 5.49 -5.20
C GLN A 65 -12.23 4.08 -4.75
N ILE A 66 -12.45 3.78 -3.47
CA ILE A 66 -12.30 2.42 -2.94
C ILE A 66 -13.48 1.58 -3.44
N ARG A 67 -13.18 0.49 -4.15
CA ARG A 67 -14.17 -0.49 -4.62
C ARG A 67 -14.19 -1.74 -3.76
N TYR A 68 -13.05 -2.09 -3.18
CA TYR A 68 -12.92 -3.24 -2.31
C TYR A 68 -11.76 -3.01 -1.34
N THR A 69 -11.93 -3.53 -0.11
CA THR A 69 -10.91 -3.54 0.92
C THR A 69 -10.89 -4.90 1.57
N GLU A 70 -9.71 -5.47 1.73
CA GLU A 70 -9.46 -6.70 2.46
C GLU A 70 -8.34 -6.48 3.47
N ARG A 71 -8.50 -7.11 4.62
CA ARG A 71 -7.55 -7.14 5.72
C ARG A 71 -7.20 -8.59 5.99
N THR A 72 -5.92 -8.91 5.92
CA THR A 72 -5.38 -10.22 6.27
C THR A 72 -4.40 -10.06 7.42
N GLU A 73 -4.30 -11.09 8.24
CA GLU A 73 -3.42 -11.10 9.41
C GLU A 73 -2.76 -12.47 9.47
N ASP A 74 -1.42 -12.48 9.44
CA ASP A 74 -0.60 -13.69 9.52
C ASP A 74 0.57 -13.40 10.46
N ASP A 75 0.80 -14.28 11.44
CA ASP A 75 1.95 -14.18 12.33
C ASP A 75 2.08 -12.83 13.10
N ASP A 76 0.95 -12.26 13.50
CA ASP A 76 0.75 -10.91 14.09
C ASP A 76 1.13 -9.74 13.14
N LEU A 77 1.27 -10.02 11.85
CA LEU A 77 1.51 -9.04 10.81
C LEU A 77 0.23 -8.80 10.02
N GLU A 78 -0.21 -7.56 10.02
CA GLU A 78 -1.41 -7.15 9.31
C GLU A 78 -1.06 -6.59 7.94
N GLU A 79 -1.80 -7.07 6.94
CA GLU A 79 -1.72 -6.66 5.54
C GLU A 79 -3.09 -6.17 5.07
N TRP A 80 -3.07 -5.18 4.18
CA TRP A 80 -4.27 -4.60 3.61
C TRP A 80 -4.18 -4.60 2.09
N THR A 81 -5.27 -4.96 1.44
CA THR A 81 -5.43 -4.87 -0.02
C THR A 81 -6.60 -3.96 -0.33
N PHE A 82 -6.39 -2.99 -1.23
CA PHE A 82 -7.42 -2.10 -1.75
C PHE A 82 -7.52 -2.27 -3.26
N ILE A 83 -8.73 -2.44 -3.78
CA ILE A 83 -9.02 -2.30 -5.21
C ILE A 83 -9.64 -0.92 -5.41
N LEU A 84 -9.02 -0.15 -6.30
CA LEU A 84 -9.25 1.28 -6.46
C LEU A 84 -9.68 1.59 -7.89
N GLN A 85 -10.55 2.58 -8.05
CA GLN A 85 -10.99 3.09 -9.34
C GLN A 85 -10.75 4.59 -9.46
N GLY A 86 -10.17 5.02 -10.58
CA GLY A 86 -9.91 6.42 -10.92
C GLY A 86 -10.09 6.72 -12.40
#